data_AF-A0A2D8N2E9-F1
#
_entry.id   AF-A0A2D8N2E9-F1
#
_cell.length_a   1.000
_cell.length_b   1.000
_cell.length_c   1.000
_cell.angle_alpha   90.00
_cell.angle_beta   90.00
_cell.angle_gamma   90.00
#
_symmetry.space_group_name_H-M   'P 1'
#
loop_
_entity.id
_entity.type
_entity.pdbx_description
1 polymer ?
#
loop_
_entity_poly.entity_id
_entity_poly.type
_entity_poly.pdbx_seq_one_letter_code
_entity_poly.pdbx_strand_id
1 'polypeptide(L)'
;SGKPVVVNFLGEDEAREQDGILFTETIEDTAEAVLSLIHENSGPFLATNSDTLIKMANNEREQLADGQKYIRGLFAGGSLCDEAIDVLRKYFQGVYSNVSVSKKWALNNGRISKKHSCIDMGEEEFTQSRPHPMIDPSLRQDRILMEATDPSVAVILLDIVIGYGAHDNPTASLAKIIRQAKAEAAANKRYLSVVTHVCGSEKDPQGLRRQEESLCNAGALVLPTNAQAAKIAAAIVGAELN
;
A
#
# COMPACT_ATOMS: atom_id res chain seq x y z
N SER A 1 5.55 9.64 34.27
CA SER A 1 4.23 9.03 33.98
C SER A 1 4.49 7.57 33.69
N GLY A 2 4.28 6.65 34.64
CA GLY A 2 4.59 5.21 34.47
C GLY A 2 3.61 4.46 33.55
N LYS A 3 3.13 5.13 32.49
CA LYS A 3 2.22 4.54 31.51
C LYS A 3 3.04 3.89 30.40
N PRO A 4 2.64 2.72 29.87
CA PRO A 4 3.25 2.14 28.68
C PRO A 4 3.23 3.12 27.51
N VAL A 5 4.32 3.17 26.74
CA VAL A 5 4.45 3.99 25.54
C VAL A 5 4.81 3.08 24.38
N VAL A 6 4.05 3.17 23.29
CA VAL A 6 4.32 2.47 22.04
C VAL A 6 4.59 3.52 20.96
N VAL A 7 5.65 3.34 20.19
CA VAL A 7 6.10 4.26 19.14
C VAL A 7 6.39 3.49 17.86
N ASN A 8 6.06 4.10 16.73
CA ASN A 8 6.57 3.70 15.43
C ASN A 8 7.21 4.91 14.77
N PHE A 9 8.47 4.76 14.41
CA PHE A 9 9.21 5.71 13.59
C PHE A 9 9.41 5.12 12.21
N LEU A 10 8.55 5.54 11.27
CA LEU A 10 8.68 5.16 9.86
C LEU A 10 10.05 5.61 9.35
N GLY A 11 10.76 4.70 8.70
CA GLY A 11 12.15 4.82 8.28
C GLY A 11 13.19 4.28 9.28
N GLU A 12 12.79 3.81 10.47
CA GLU A 12 13.65 3.05 11.39
C GLU A 12 13.26 1.56 11.42
N ASP A 13 14.20 0.68 11.07
CA ASP A 13 13.96 -0.75 10.85
C ASP A 13 14.15 -1.64 12.10
N GLU A 14 13.97 -1.12 13.32
CA GLU A 14 14.27 -1.90 14.54
C GLU A 14 13.17 -1.85 15.60
N ALA A 15 12.40 -2.94 15.69
CA ALA A 15 11.62 -3.26 16.88
C ALA A 15 12.56 -3.44 18.09
N ARG A 16 12.31 -2.67 19.14
CA ARG A 16 13.12 -2.69 20.36
C ARG A 16 12.30 -2.21 21.56
N GLU A 17 12.72 -2.61 22.75
CA GLU A 17 12.22 -2.01 23.99
C GLU A 17 13.36 -1.24 24.65
N GLN A 18 13.15 0.05 24.89
CA GLN A 18 14.16 0.91 25.51
C GLN A 18 13.49 1.89 26.47
N ASP A 19 14.00 1.95 27.70
CA ASP A 19 13.52 2.87 28.75
C ASP A 19 11.99 2.80 29.00
N GLY A 20 11.41 1.61 28.84
CA GLY A 20 9.96 1.37 28.98
C GLY A 20 9.11 1.86 27.79
N ILE A 21 9.75 2.14 26.66
CA ILE A 21 9.12 2.48 25.38
C ILE A 21 9.27 1.29 24.44
N LEU A 22 8.14 0.83 23.89
CA LEU A 22 8.09 -0.21 22.88
C LEU A 22 8.12 0.44 21.48
N PHE A 23 9.17 0.17 20.73
CA PHE A 23 9.31 0.58 19.34
C PHE A 23 8.84 -0.55 18.42
N THR A 24 8.05 -0.19 17.41
CA THR A 24 7.42 -1.12 16.47
C THR A 24 7.75 -0.71 15.04
N GLU A 25 7.66 -1.66 14.11
CA GLU A 25 8.15 -1.49 12.73
C GLU A 25 7.07 -1.03 11.75
N THR A 26 5.81 -1.33 12.05
CA THR A 26 4.67 -0.97 11.18
C THR A 26 3.55 -0.38 12.02
N ILE A 27 2.65 0.35 11.37
CA ILE A 27 1.41 0.90 11.94
C ILE A 27 0.55 -0.26 12.45
N GLU A 28 0.54 -1.39 11.72
CA GLU A 28 -0.07 -2.66 12.17
C GLU A 28 0.53 -3.12 13.50
N ASP A 29 1.86 -3.27 13.59
CA ASP A 29 2.53 -3.72 14.81
C ASP A 29 2.29 -2.75 15.98
N THR A 30 2.24 -1.45 15.69
CA THR A 30 1.93 -0.41 16.70
C THR A 30 0.52 -0.63 17.26
N ALA A 31 -0.46 -0.82 16.38
CA ALA A 31 -1.85 -1.03 16.76
C ALA A 31 -2.01 -2.32 17.56
N GLU A 32 -1.41 -3.43 17.11
CA GLU A 32 -1.39 -4.72 17.81
C GLU A 32 -0.78 -4.62 19.21
N ALA A 33 0.35 -3.91 19.34
CA ALA A 33 1.01 -3.68 20.61
C ALA A 33 0.13 -2.86 21.57
N VAL A 34 -0.50 -1.80 21.08
CA VAL A 34 -1.45 -0.99 21.88
C VAL A 34 -2.65 -1.84 22.31
N LEU A 35 -3.25 -2.61 21.40
CA LEU A 35 -4.38 -3.49 21.69
C LEU A 35 -4.03 -4.55 22.76
N SER A 36 -2.84 -5.15 22.65
CA SER A 36 -2.33 -6.12 23.62
C SER A 36 -2.18 -5.52 25.02
N LEU A 37 -1.75 -4.25 25.12
CA LEU A 37 -1.61 -3.54 26.39
C LEU A 37 -2.95 -3.16 27.04
N ILE A 38 -4.01 -2.94 26.26
CA ILE A 38 -5.32 -2.50 26.78
C ILE A 38 -6.32 -3.65 27.00
N HIS A 39 -6.22 -4.76 26.26
CA HIS A 39 -7.26 -5.79 26.24
C HIS A 39 -6.91 -7.09 27.00
N GLU A 40 -5.74 -7.19 27.64
CA GLU A 40 -5.25 -8.43 28.31
C GLU A 40 -5.38 -9.70 27.42
N ASN A 41 -5.42 -9.54 26.10
CA ASN A 41 -5.65 -10.62 25.17
C ASN A 41 -4.48 -10.66 24.18
N SER A 42 -3.89 -11.85 24.06
CA SER A 42 -2.66 -12.10 23.32
C SER A 42 -2.97 -12.82 22.00
N GLY A 43 -3.28 -12.06 20.96
CA GLY A 43 -3.44 -12.60 19.61
C GLY A 43 -3.50 -11.48 18.57
N PRO A 44 -3.12 -11.77 17.31
CA PRO A 44 -3.20 -10.78 16.25
C PRO A 44 -4.68 -10.41 16.00
N PHE A 45 -5.01 -9.14 16.17
CA PHE A 45 -6.33 -8.59 15.91
C PHE A 45 -6.54 -8.20 14.45
N LEU A 46 -5.46 -7.80 13.78
CA LEU A 46 -5.43 -7.19 12.46
C LEU A 46 -4.71 -8.10 11.45
N ALA A 47 -3.77 -8.94 11.91
CA ALA A 47 -2.95 -9.77 11.02
C ALA A 47 -3.76 -10.87 10.31
N THR A 48 -3.71 -10.89 8.98
CA THR A 48 -4.09 -12.08 8.22
C THR A 48 -3.02 -13.15 8.43
N ASN A 49 -3.44 -14.41 8.62
CA ASN A 49 -2.51 -15.53 8.70
C ASN A 49 -1.57 -15.56 7.48
N SER A 50 -0.26 -15.67 7.72
CA SER A 50 0.79 -15.79 6.71
C SER A 50 0.49 -16.84 5.64
N ASP A 51 -0.05 -18.01 6.01
CA ASP A 51 -0.43 -19.05 5.04
C ASP A 51 -1.48 -18.56 4.03
N THR A 52 -2.42 -17.74 4.48
CA THR A 52 -3.44 -17.15 3.61
C THR A 52 -2.82 -16.12 2.68
N LEU A 53 -1.94 -15.25 3.20
CA LEU A 53 -1.22 -14.26 2.39
C LEU A 53 -0.36 -14.93 1.32
N ILE A 54 0.36 -16.00 1.68
CA ILE A 54 1.20 -16.78 0.75
C ILE A 54 0.33 -17.41 -0.35
N LYS A 55 -0.81 -18.02 0.00
CA LYS A 55 -1.73 -18.60 -0.99
C LYS A 55 -2.28 -17.54 -1.94
N MET A 56 -2.70 -16.38 -1.42
CA MET A 56 -3.17 -15.27 -2.25
C MET A 56 -2.07 -14.77 -3.20
N ALA A 57 -0.85 -14.60 -2.69
CA ALA A 57 0.28 -14.18 -3.51
C ALA A 57 0.62 -15.17 -4.62
N ASN A 58 0.62 -16.48 -4.33
CA ASN A 58 0.89 -17.52 -5.33
C ASN A 58 -0.16 -17.53 -6.44
N ASN A 59 -1.45 -17.40 -6.09
CA ASN A 59 -2.54 -17.33 -7.08
C ASN A 59 -2.39 -16.17 -8.07
N GLU A 60 -1.93 -15.01 -7.61
CA GLU A 60 -1.65 -13.87 -8.49
C GLU A 60 -0.35 -14.08 -9.28
N ARG A 61 0.71 -14.60 -8.64
CA ARG A 61 2.03 -14.83 -9.24
C ARG A 61 1.96 -15.82 -10.40
N GLU A 62 1.18 -16.90 -10.28
CA GLU A 62 1.00 -17.92 -11.32
C GLU A 62 0.38 -17.36 -12.62
N GLN A 63 -0.29 -16.21 -12.56
CA GLN A 63 -0.90 -15.56 -13.72
C GLN A 63 0.05 -14.57 -14.43
N LEU A 64 1.15 -14.18 -13.79
CA LEU A 64 2.08 -13.21 -14.35
C LEU A 64 2.81 -13.77 -15.57
N ALA A 65 2.96 -12.92 -16.60
CA ALA A 65 3.80 -13.23 -17.74
C ALA A 65 5.29 -12.99 -17.43
N ASP A 66 6.17 -13.62 -18.23
CA ASP A 66 7.61 -13.42 -18.12
C ASP A 66 7.98 -11.93 -18.21
N GLY A 67 8.82 -11.49 -17.27
CA GLY A 67 9.30 -10.10 -17.21
C GLY A 67 8.47 -9.14 -16.36
N GLN A 68 7.27 -9.55 -15.92
CA GLN A 68 6.48 -8.80 -14.93
C GLN A 68 7.09 -8.99 -13.55
N LYS A 69 7.75 -7.94 -13.03
CA LYS A 69 8.58 -8.05 -11.84
C LYS A 69 8.52 -6.87 -10.89
N TYR A 70 7.97 -5.73 -11.33
CA TYR A 70 8.03 -4.53 -10.52
C TYR A 70 6.69 -4.16 -9.89
N ILE A 71 6.81 -3.53 -8.72
CA ILE A 71 5.72 -2.95 -7.95
C ILE A 71 5.66 -1.45 -8.25
N ARG A 72 4.46 -0.91 -8.41
CA ARG A 72 4.16 0.51 -8.55
C ARG A 72 3.19 0.93 -7.44
N GLY A 73 3.74 1.43 -6.33
CA GLY A 73 2.99 2.03 -5.25
C GLY A 73 2.58 3.46 -5.58
N LEU A 74 1.29 3.77 -5.55
CA LEU A 74 0.73 5.09 -5.81
C LEU A 74 -0.13 5.51 -4.62
N PHE A 75 0.47 6.27 -3.71
CA PHE A 75 -0.10 6.59 -2.41
C PHE A 75 -0.70 7.98 -2.36
N ALA A 76 -1.80 8.14 -1.64
CA ALA A 76 -2.37 9.43 -1.28
C ALA A 76 -2.03 9.84 0.15
N GLY A 77 -1.78 8.90 1.06
CA GLY A 77 -1.31 9.15 2.42
C GLY A 77 0.19 8.91 2.57
N GLY A 78 0.94 9.94 2.97
CA GLY A 78 2.41 9.87 3.07
C GLY A 78 2.92 8.81 4.05
N SER A 79 2.35 8.72 5.26
CA SER A 79 2.76 7.67 6.22
C SER A 79 2.48 6.24 5.72
N LEU A 80 1.45 6.05 4.88
CA LEU A 80 1.19 4.75 4.26
C LEU A 80 2.20 4.46 3.15
N CYS A 81 2.65 5.49 2.43
CA CYS A 81 3.75 5.39 1.47
C CYS A 81 5.06 4.99 2.16
N ASP A 82 5.41 5.66 3.25
CA ASP A 82 6.62 5.38 4.03
C ASP A 82 6.61 3.95 4.60
N GLU A 83 5.51 3.54 5.24
CA GLU A 83 5.39 2.16 5.74
C GLU A 83 5.53 1.12 4.61
N ALA A 84 4.92 1.36 3.45
CA ALA A 84 5.06 0.46 2.32
C ALA A 84 6.50 0.41 1.80
N ILE A 85 7.22 1.53 1.80
CA ILE A 85 8.63 1.59 1.44
C ILE A 85 9.48 0.74 2.40
N ASP A 86 9.28 0.90 3.70
CA ASP A 86 10.03 0.17 4.73
C ASP A 86 9.77 -1.34 4.62
N VAL A 87 8.50 -1.74 4.52
CA VAL A 87 8.12 -3.15 4.34
C VAL A 87 8.76 -3.74 3.08
N LEU A 88 8.70 -3.05 1.94
CA LEU A 88 9.26 -3.56 0.69
C LEU A 88 10.79 -3.64 0.73
N ARG A 89 11.47 -2.75 1.47
CA ARG A 89 12.94 -2.72 1.60
C ARG A 89 13.50 -3.89 2.40
N LYS A 90 12.69 -4.53 3.24
CA LYS A 90 13.06 -5.79 3.91
C LYS A 90 13.30 -6.93 2.91
N TYR A 91 12.66 -6.87 1.74
CA TYR A 91 12.75 -7.93 0.72
C TYR A 91 13.60 -7.53 -0.49
N PHE A 92 13.62 -6.24 -0.85
CA PHE A 92 14.25 -5.78 -2.08
C PHE A 92 15.21 -4.63 -1.87
N GLN A 93 16.38 -4.73 -2.50
CA GLN A 93 17.19 -3.56 -2.79
C GLN A 93 16.57 -2.80 -3.98
N GLY A 94 16.62 -1.46 -3.95
CA GLY A 94 16.17 -0.65 -5.08
C GLY A 94 14.67 -0.40 -5.13
N VAL A 95 14.04 -0.20 -3.98
CA VAL A 95 12.71 0.41 -3.84
C VAL A 95 12.86 1.94 -3.90
N TYR A 96 12.52 2.52 -5.05
CA TYR A 96 12.65 3.93 -5.33
C TYR A 96 11.45 4.75 -4.82
N SER A 97 11.67 5.98 -4.40
CA SER A 97 10.58 6.88 -4.01
C SER A 97 10.97 8.35 -4.15
N ASN A 98 9.96 9.22 -4.28
CA ASN A 98 10.09 10.66 -4.19
C ASN A 98 10.25 11.17 -2.75
N VAL A 99 9.80 10.40 -1.74
CA VAL A 99 9.92 10.74 -0.31
C VAL A 99 11.04 9.97 0.41
N SER A 100 11.88 9.24 -0.35
CA SER A 100 12.95 8.41 0.22
C SER A 100 13.99 9.22 1.01
N VAL A 101 14.13 8.92 2.31
CA VAL A 101 15.19 9.45 3.17
C VAL A 101 16.60 9.06 2.66
N SER A 102 16.73 7.88 2.05
CA SER A 102 17.99 7.44 1.43
C SER A 102 18.18 8.02 0.05
N LYS A 103 19.25 8.81 -0.14
CA LYS A 103 19.64 9.36 -1.46
C LYS A 103 19.92 8.28 -2.51
N LYS A 104 20.29 7.05 -2.09
CA LYS A 104 20.60 5.94 -3.00
C LYS A 104 19.40 5.51 -3.85
N TRP A 105 18.20 5.63 -3.28
CA TRP A 105 16.94 5.19 -3.89
C TRP A 105 15.95 6.34 -4.07
N ALA A 106 16.41 7.58 -4.02
CA ALA A 106 15.60 8.73 -4.35
C ALA A 106 15.31 8.78 -5.86
N LEU A 107 14.11 9.22 -6.23
CA LEU A 107 13.77 9.58 -7.60
C LEU A 107 14.11 11.05 -7.85
N ASN A 108 14.74 11.32 -9.00
CA ASN A 108 14.95 12.70 -9.44
C ASN A 108 13.65 13.38 -9.90
N ASN A 109 12.64 12.59 -10.25
CA ASN A 109 11.33 13.06 -10.69
C ASN A 109 10.28 12.00 -10.31
N GLY A 110 9.40 12.30 -9.35
CA GLY A 110 8.37 11.37 -8.87
C GLY A 110 7.34 11.00 -9.96
N ARG A 111 7.27 11.76 -11.05
CA ARG A 111 6.41 11.47 -12.20
C ARG A 111 6.88 10.28 -13.04
N ILE A 112 8.10 9.81 -12.84
CA ILE A 112 8.69 8.70 -13.60
C ILE A 112 9.10 7.59 -12.62
N SER A 113 8.33 6.51 -12.62
CA SER A 113 8.64 5.33 -11.83
C SER A 113 9.90 4.61 -12.32
N LYS A 114 10.60 3.92 -11.42
CA LYS A 114 11.81 3.16 -11.74
C LYS A 114 11.87 1.89 -10.90
N LYS A 115 11.97 0.72 -11.55
CA LYS A 115 12.01 -0.60 -10.88
C LYS A 115 10.90 -0.70 -9.83
N HIS A 116 11.08 -1.30 -8.65
CA HIS A 116 10.09 -1.15 -7.59
C HIS A 116 10.06 0.31 -7.15
N SER A 117 8.88 0.93 -7.12
CA SER A 117 8.76 2.30 -6.68
C SER A 117 7.47 2.58 -5.94
N CYS A 118 7.54 3.37 -4.87
CA CYS A 118 6.40 3.89 -4.13
C CYS A 118 6.44 5.42 -4.22
N ILE A 119 5.36 6.01 -4.73
CA ILE A 119 5.24 7.44 -4.95
C ILE A 119 4.20 7.99 -3.98
N ASP A 120 4.60 8.94 -3.14
CA ASP A 120 3.65 9.76 -2.42
C ASP A 120 3.14 10.86 -3.37
N MET A 121 1.89 10.71 -3.80
CA MET A 121 1.25 11.66 -4.71
C MET A 121 0.66 12.87 -3.98
N GLY A 122 0.70 12.90 -2.64
CA GLY A 122 0.32 14.04 -1.80
C GLY A 122 1.35 15.16 -1.76
N GLU A 123 2.60 14.84 -2.11
CA GLU A 123 3.71 15.79 -2.14
C GLU A 123 3.46 17.01 -3.05
N GLU A 124 4.09 18.13 -2.72
CA GLU A 124 3.93 19.42 -3.42
C GLU A 124 4.16 19.28 -4.94
N GLU A 125 5.08 18.40 -5.34
CA GLU A 125 5.39 18.15 -6.74
C GLU A 125 4.16 17.72 -7.56
N PHE A 126 3.13 17.14 -6.93
CA PHE A 126 1.90 16.66 -7.55
C PHE A 126 0.68 17.54 -7.26
N THR A 127 0.71 18.27 -6.15
CA THR A 127 -0.42 19.08 -5.67
C THR A 127 -0.29 20.56 -6.02
N GLN A 128 0.80 20.97 -6.67
CA GLN A 128 0.91 22.33 -7.21
C GLN A 128 -0.23 22.60 -8.22
N SER A 129 -1.12 23.52 -7.86
CA SER A 129 -2.31 23.90 -8.65
C SER A 129 -3.34 22.79 -8.87
N ARG A 130 -3.32 21.74 -8.05
CA ARG A 130 -4.32 20.66 -8.05
C ARG A 130 -4.73 20.31 -6.62
N PRO A 131 -5.98 19.86 -6.38
CA PRO A 131 -6.34 19.34 -5.06
C PRO A 131 -5.47 18.12 -4.70
N HIS A 132 -5.29 17.90 -3.40
CA HIS A 132 -4.60 16.72 -2.88
C HIS A 132 -5.30 15.42 -3.35
N PRO A 133 -4.57 14.31 -3.63
CA PRO A 133 -5.17 13.09 -4.18
C PRO A 133 -6.26 12.45 -3.33
N MET A 134 -6.26 12.71 -2.01
CA MET A 134 -7.35 12.29 -1.13
C MET A 134 -8.68 13.00 -1.43
N ILE A 135 -8.63 14.21 -1.98
CA ILE A 135 -9.78 15.05 -2.31
C ILE A 135 -10.19 14.83 -3.77
N ASP A 136 -9.22 14.80 -4.67
CA ASP A 136 -9.43 14.59 -6.11
C ASP A 136 -8.56 13.42 -6.62
N PRO A 137 -9.16 12.26 -6.94
CA PRO A 137 -8.39 11.08 -7.34
C PRO A 137 -7.91 11.12 -8.80
N SER A 138 -8.25 12.14 -9.59
CA SER A 138 -8.00 12.18 -11.06
C SER A 138 -6.54 11.94 -11.42
N LEU A 139 -5.61 12.64 -10.79
CA LEU A 139 -4.18 12.48 -11.05
C LEU A 139 -3.70 11.04 -10.79
N ARG A 140 -4.22 10.41 -9.73
CA ARG A 140 -3.86 9.04 -9.38
C ARG A 140 -4.45 8.04 -10.37
N GLN A 141 -5.66 8.29 -10.87
CA GLN A 141 -6.30 7.48 -11.90
C GLN A 141 -5.50 7.50 -13.21
N ASP A 142 -5.08 8.68 -13.66
CA ASP A 142 -4.21 8.83 -14.84
C ASP A 142 -2.90 8.06 -14.65
N ARG A 143 -2.30 8.16 -13.47
CA ARG A 143 -1.04 7.47 -13.15
C ARG A 143 -1.22 5.94 -13.13
N ILE A 144 -2.33 5.41 -12.63
CA ILE A 144 -2.62 3.97 -12.66
C ILE A 144 -2.66 3.44 -14.09
N LEU A 145 -3.37 4.13 -14.98
CA LEU A 145 -3.45 3.74 -16.40
C LEU A 145 -2.07 3.81 -17.05
N MET A 146 -1.29 4.86 -16.79
CA MET A 146 0.08 4.97 -17.29
C MET A 146 0.94 3.78 -16.85
N GLU A 147 0.98 3.46 -15.56
CA GLU A 147 1.78 2.35 -15.05
C GLU A 147 1.32 0.98 -15.59
N ALA A 148 0.02 0.80 -15.84
CA ALA A 148 -0.54 -0.42 -16.41
C ALA A 148 -0.02 -0.73 -17.84
N THR A 149 0.42 0.31 -18.56
CA THR A 149 1.02 0.15 -19.91
C THR A 149 2.44 -0.41 -19.89
N ASP A 150 3.18 -0.28 -18.78
CA ASP A 150 4.54 -0.80 -18.65
C ASP A 150 4.50 -2.33 -18.53
N PRO A 151 5.07 -3.08 -19.50
CA PRO A 151 5.01 -4.54 -19.50
C PRO A 151 5.81 -5.18 -18.37
N SER A 152 6.68 -4.44 -17.68
CA SER A 152 7.46 -4.94 -16.55
C SER A 152 6.73 -4.83 -15.20
N VAL A 153 5.57 -4.17 -15.16
CA VAL A 153 4.77 -4.00 -13.95
C VAL A 153 3.96 -5.27 -13.69
N ALA A 154 4.12 -5.82 -12.48
CA ALA A 154 3.35 -6.96 -11.99
C ALA A 154 2.23 -6.51 -11.04
N VAL A 155 2.52 -5.53 -10.18
CA VAL A 155 1.63 -5.08 -9.11
C VAL A 155 1.50 -3.57 -9.12
N ILE A 156 0.27 -3.07 -9.06
CA ILE A 156 -0.04 -1.70 -8.63
C ILE A 156 -0.53 -1.77 -7.18
N LEU A 157 0.14 -1.06 -6.27
CA LEU A 157 -0.16 -1.00 -4.85
C LEU A 157 -0.78 0.36 -4.51
N LEU A 158 -1.94 0.36 -3.86
CA LEU A 158 -2.73 1.56 -3.60
C LEU A 158 -3.15 1.64 -2.12
N ASP A 159 -3.28 2.84 -1.61
CA ASP A 159 -4.04 3.14 -0.39
C ASP A 159 -5.38 3.82 -0.73
N ILE A 160 -6.36 3.72 0.14
CA ILE A 160 -7.61 4.49 0.05
C ILE A 160 -7.85 5.10 1.42
N VAL A 161 -7.59 6.38 1.57
CA VAL A 161 -7.88 7.10 2.82
C VAL A 161 -9.28 7.69 2.74
N ILE A 162 -10.14 7.30 3.68
CA ILE A 162 -11.52 7.80 3.80
C ILE A 162 -11.69 8.62 5.08
N GLY A 163 -12.89 9.18 5.28
CA GLY A 163 -13.21 10.06 6.39
C GLY A 163 -13.42 11.50 5.97
N TYR A 164 -13.54 12.38 6.97
CA TYR A 164 -13.82 13.79 6.73
C TYR A 164 -12.69 14.46 5.93
N GLY A 165 -13.06 15.21 4.90
CA GLY A 165 -12.12 15.92 4.03
C GLY A 165 -11.56 15.07 2.88
N ALA A 166 -11.82 13.76 2.84
CA ALA A 166 -11.56 12.94 1.66
C ALA A 166 -12.72 13.03 0.66
N HIS A 167 -12.49 12.53 -0.56
CA HIS A 167 -13.50 12.40 -1.59
C HIS A 167 -14.73 11.60 -1.08
N ASP A 168 -15.94 11.96 -1.51
CA ASP A 168 -17.20 11.37 -1.01
C ASP A 168 -17.34 9.87 -1.35
N ASN A 169 -16.73 9.44 -2.45
CA ASN A 169 -16.72 8.04 -2.86
C ASN A 169 -15.49 7.71 -3.73
N PRO A 170 -14.29 7.56 -3.14
CA PRO A 170 -13.04 7.42 -3.89
C PRO A 170 -13.00 6.12 -4.71
N THR A 171 -13.62 5.04 -4.23
CA THR A 171 -13.52 3.74 -4.90
C THR A 171 -14.44 3.60 -6.11
N ALA A 172 -15.54 4.34 -6.21
CA ALA A 172 -16.47 4.21 -7.32
C ALA A 172 -15.85 4.54 -8.69
N SER A 173 -15.10 5.64 -8.77
CA SER A 173 -14.37 6.02 -9.99
C SER A 173 -13.12 5.16 -10.17
N LEU A 174 -12.38 4.90 -9.08
CA LEU A 174 -11.20 4.05 -9.10
C LEU A 174 -11.47 2.61 -9.56
N ALA A 175 -12.61 2.02 -9.18
CA ALA A 175 -13.02 0.68 -9.60
C ALA A 175 -13.15 0.56 -11.13
N LYS A 176 -13.56 1.63 -11.82
CA LYS A 176 -13.60 1.66 -13.29
C LYS A 176 -12.18 1.64 -13.86
N ILE A 177 -11.28 2.41 -13.28
CA ILE A 177 -9.88 2.52 -13.69
C ILE A 177 -9.13 1.21 -13.45
N ILE A 178 -9.37 0.54 -12.32
CA ILE A 178 -8.80 -0.79 -12.02
C ILE A 178 -9.24 -1.80 -13.09
N ARG A 179 -10.54 -1.87 -13.39
CA ARG A 179 -11.04 -2.78 -14.44
C ARG A 179 -10.43 -2.48 -15.80
N GLN A 180 -10.29 -1.19 -16.15
CA GLN A 180 -9.66 -0.78 -17.40
C GLN A 180 -8.18 -1.20 -17.45
N ALA A 181 -7.39 -0.88 -16.43
CA ALA A 181 -5.98 -1.26 -16.35
C ALA A 181 -5.77 -2.78 -16.46
N LYS A 182 -6.60 -3.58 -15.77
CA LYS A 182 -6.55 -5.04 -15.86
C LYS A 182 -6.95 -5.55 -17.25
N ALA A 183 -7.97 -4.95 -17.88
CA ALA A 183 -8.39 -5.31 -19.24
C ALA A 183 -7.33 -4.98 -20.29
N GLU A 184 -6.65 -3.83 -20.16
CA GLU A 184 -5.54 -3.44 -21.04
C GLU A 184 -4.35 -4.38 -20.89
N ALA A 185 -3.99 -4.77 -19.66
CA ALA A 185 -2.96 -5.78 -19.43
C ALA A 185 -3.31 -7.13 -20.08
N ALA A 186 -4.56 -7.60 -19.90
CA ALA A 186 -5.05 -8.84 -20.48
C ALA A 186 -5.05 -8.82 -22.02
N ALA A 187 -5.45 -7.70 -22.63
CA ALA A 187 -5.39 -7.51 -24.09
C ALA A 187 -3.96 -7.62 -24.63
N ASN A 188 -2.96 -7.31 -23.80
CA ASN A 188 -1.54 -7.45 -24.11
C ASN A 188 -0.92 -8.78 -23.61
N LYS A 189 -1.75 -9.78 -23.28
CA LYS A 189 -1.32 -11.11 -22.78
C LYS A 189 -0.49 -11.04 -21.50
N ARG A 190 -0.77 -10.07 -20.65
CA ARG A 190 -0.17 -9.89 -19.33
C ARG A 190 -1.25 -9.97 -18.25
N TYR A 191 -0.83 -10.19 -17.00
CA TYR A 191 -1.71 -10.14 -15.85
C TYR A 191 -1.31 -8.97 -14.95
N LEU A 192 -2.27 -8.14 -14.52
CA LEU A 192 -1.98 -7.03 -13.62
C LEU A 192 -2.66 -7.27 -12.27
N SER A 193 -1.84 -7.47 -11.24
CA SER A 193 -2.35 -7.48 -9.87
C SER A 193 -2.54 -6.05 -9.38
N VAL A 194 -3.66 -5.81 -8.69
CA VAL A 194 -3.93 -4.55 -8.01
C VAL A 194 -4.19 -4.88 -6.55
N VAL A 195 -3.32 -4.38 -5.68
CA VAL A 195 -3.37 -4.61 -4.23
C VAL A 195 -3.71 -3.30 -3.55
N THR A 196 -4.60 -3.32 -2.58
CA THR A 196 -5.07 -2.10 -1.92
C THR A 196 -5.34 -2.31 -0.44
N HIS A 197 -5.21 -1.23 0.33
CA HIS A 197 -5.73 -1.12 1.69
C HIS A 197 -6.67 0.08 1.80
N VAL A 198 -7.78 -0.04 2.53
CA VAL A 198 -8.67 1.08 2.83
C VAL A 198 -8.46 1.52 4.28
N CYS A 199 -7.87 2.70 4.47
CA CYS A 199 -7.61 3.31 5.77
C CYS A 199 -8.79 4.20 6.18
N GLY A 200 -9.52 3.76 7.20
CA GLY A 200 -10.64 4.49 7.80
C GLY A 200 -11.51 3.56 8.64
N SER A 201 -12.74 3.97 8.91
CA SER A 201 -13.68 3.26 9.77
C SER A 201 -15.06 3.10 9.13
N GLU A 202 -15.85 2.16 9.66
CA GLU A 202 -17.24 1.99 9.23
C GLU A 202 -18.12 3.21 9.57
N LYS A 203 -17.67 4.07 10.49
CA LYS A 203 -18.38 5.30 10.88
C LYS A 203 -18.07 6.49 9.96
N ASP A 204 -17.09 6.36 9.07
CA ASP A 204 -16.77 7.43 8.13
C ASP A 204 -17.88 7.59 7.07
N PRO A 205 -18.11 8.80 6.54
CA PRO A 205 -19.22 9.07 5.61
C PRO A 205 -19.26 8.16 4.38
N GLN A 206 -18.10 7.70 3.92
CA GLN A 206 -17.95 6.83 2.75
C GLN A 206 -18.33 5.37 3.03
N GLY A 207 -18.26 4.94 4.30
CA GLY A 207 -18.47 3.57 4.80
C GLY A 207 -17.37 2.59 4.37
N LEU A 208 -16.51 2.17 5.30
CA LEU A 208 -15.36 1.29 5.05
C LEU A 208 -15.73 0.06 4.20
N ARG A 209 -16.69 -0.76 4.66
CA ARG A 209 -17.04 -2.01 3.99
C ARG A 209 -17.53 -1.80 2.56
N ARG A 210 -18.30 -0.72 2.32
CA ARG A 210 -18.78 -0.36 0.99
C ARG A 210 -17.61 -0.07 0.04
N GLN A 211 -16.58 0.62 0.54
CA GLN A 211 -15.40 0.97 -0.25
C GLN A 211 -14.59 -0.29 -0.58
N GLU A 212 -14.36 -1.16 0.40
CA GLU A 212 -13.67 -2.46 0.21
C GLU A 212 -14.40 -3.36 -0.79
N GLU A 213 -15.71 -3.56 -0.63
CA GLU A 213 -16.53 -4.37 -1.54
C GLU A 213 -16.47 -3.84 -2.98
N SER A 214 -16.47 -2.51 -3.16
CA SER A 214 -16.34 -1.92 -4.50
C SER A 214 -15.00 -2.22 -5.17
N LEU A 215 -13.91 -2.31 -4.40
CA LEU A 215 -12.57 -2.63 -4.91
C LEU A 215 -12.44 -4.13 -5.19
N CYS A 216 -12.92 -4.99 -4.28
CA CYS A 216 -12.99 -6.43 -4.48
C CYS A 216 -13.76 -6.77 -5.78
N ASN A 217 -14.93 -6.16 -5.98
CA ASN A 217 -15.73 -6.33 -7.20
C ASN A 217 -15.07 -5.77 -8.46
N ALA A 218 -14.07 -4.89 -8.33
CA ALA A 218 -13.24 -4.44 -9.45
C ALA A 218 -12.08 -5.40 -9.74
N GLY A 219 -11.89 -6.44 -8.92
CA GLY A 219 -10.82 -7.42 -9.04
C GLY A 219 -9.52 -7.00 -8.37
N ALA A 220 -9.56 -6.05 -7.41
CA ALA A 220 -8.42 -5.74 -6.55
C ALA A 220 -8.36 -6.69 -5.33
N LEU A 221 -7.17 -6.99 -4.85
CA LEU A 221 -6.94 -7.62 -3.55
C LEU A 221 -6.98 -6.55 -2.47
N VAL A 222 -7.98 -6.61 -1.59
CA VAL A 222 -8.14 -5.66 -0.49
C VAL A 222 -7.65 -6.30 0.81
N LEU A 223 -6.66 -5.68 1.44
CA LEU A 223 -5.99 -6.19 2.64
C LEU A 223 -6.35 -5.32 3.85
N PRO A 224 -6.41 -5.92 5.06
CA PRO A 224 -6.89 -5.23 6.25
C PRO A 224 -5.94 -4.15 6.75
N THR A 225 -4.65 -4.21 6.38
CA THR A 225 -3.65 -3.20 6.72
C THR A 225 -2.75 -2.87 5.53
N ASN A 226 -2.14 -1.69 5.57
CA ASN A 226 -1.19 -1.26 4.56
C ASN A 226 0.11 -2.09 4.60
N ALA A 227 0.60 -2.45 5.79
CA ALA A 227 1.70 -3.39 5.97
C ALA A 227 1.44 -4.74 5.26
N GLN A 228 0.25 -5.32 5.40
CA GLN A 228 -0.11 -6.56 4.70
C GLN A 228 -0.24 -6.37 3.19
N ALA A 229 -0.80 -5.24 2.74
CA ALA A 229 -0.86 -4.89 1.32
C ALA A 229 0.56 -4.80 0.70
N ALA A 230 1.53 -4.24 1.42
CA ALA A 230 2.92 -4.20 0.97
C ALA A 230 3.58 -5.59 1.02
N LYS A 231 3.37 -6.39 2.08
CA LYS A 231 3.87 -7.76 2.19
C LYS A 231 3.37 -8.63 1.03
N ILE A 232 2.07 -8.64 0.75
CA ILE A 232 1.52 -9.44 -0.36
C ILE A 232 2.01 -8.95 -1.72
N ALA A 233 2.15 -7.63 -1.92
CA ALA A 233 2.74 -7.08 -3.15
C ALA A 233 4.18 -7.58 -3.36
N ALA A 234 4.99 -7.63 -2.30
CA ALA A 234 6.33 -8.22 -2.34
C ALA A 234 6.29 -9.71 -2.69
N ALA A 235 5.39 -10.46 -2.03
CA ALA A 235 5.24 -11.88 -2.29
C ALA A 235 4.79 -12.14 -3.73
N ILE A 236 3.89 -11.36 -4.31
CA ILE A 236 3.47 -11.56 -5.71
C ILE A 236 4.66 -11.51 -6.67
N VAL A 237 5.65 -10.63 -6.43
CA VAL A 237 6.84 -10.47 -7.29
C VAL A 237 8.06 -11.30 -6.86
N GLY A 238 7.90 -12.24 -5.92
CA GLY A 238 8.93 -13.24 -5.61
C GLY A 238 9.52 -13.20 -4.20
N ALA A 239 9.07 -12.32 -3.30
CA ALA A 239 9.54 -12.35 -1.92
C ALA A 239 9.03 -13.60 -1.16
N GLU A 240 9.85 -14.12 -0.26
CA GLU A 240 9.46 -15.14 0.72
C GLU A 240 8.96 -14.42 1.98
N LEU A 241 7.69 -14.64 2.32
CA LEU A 241 7.11 -14.14 3.57
C LEU A 241 7.54 -15.10 4.69
N ASN A 242 8.19 -14.55 5.71
CA ASN A 242 8.53 -15.26 6.94
C ASN A 242 7.43 -15.10 7.99
#